data_AF-A0A482XAL1-F1
#
_entry.id   AF-A0A482XAL1-F1
#
_cell.length_a   1.000
_cell.length_b   1.000
_cell.length_c   1.000
_cell.angle_alpha   90.00
_cell.angle_beta   90.00
_cell.angle_gamma   90.00
#
_symmetry.space_group_name_H-M   'P 1'
#
loop_
_entity.id
_entity.type
_entity.pdbx_description
1 polymer ?
#
loop_
_entity_poly.entity_id
_entity_poly.type
_entity_poly.pdbx_seq_one_letter_code
_entity_poly.pdbx_strand_id
1 'polypeptide(L)'
;MRGSSCELLLDPQAELRKRRLLELARPKKQRPARRTCRQRVWFYATSLFAMTAVSAGSSLLFLVPLYVDPAISTLAADFTPQPVTCVTARRDDRRGINNCTWSSCREGCTSDMYSCTHIFVSYHAHNLTLDSPSSSDFTEEAVLLVNIKGCGYPPEVRCADFNALYGEEGARFPCYYSRQNRTIVMTSYDRDKQVEVIINYFAIPFVVTLVTSVVLCVMHCDCRNTAPPRSFRRHA
;
A
#
# COMPACT_ATOMS: atom_id res chain seq x y z
N MET A 1 33.75 -42.20 73.80
CA MET A 1 34.66 -42.28 72.63
C MET A 1 34.36 -43.58 71.88
N ARG A 2 34.38 -43.50 70.54
CA ARG A 2 34.20 -44.57 69.55
C ARG A 2 32.78 -45.13 69.39
N GLY A 3 32.01 -44.42 68.55
CA GLY A 3 30.98 -45.03 67.74
C GLY A 3 31.62 -46.00 66.74
N SER A 4 31.00 -47.15 66.54
CA SER A 4 31.42 -48.16 65.58
C SER A 4 30.29 -48.36 64.57
N SER A 5 30.70 -48.32 63.30
CA SER A 5 29.95 -48.22 62.05
C SER A 5 28.65 -49.01 61.94
N CYS A 6 27.62 -48.32 61.44
CA CYS A 6 26.48 -48.90 60.73
C CYS A 6 26.95 -49.64 59.47
N GLU A 7 27.02 -50.97 59.52
CA GLU A 7 26.98 -51.80 58.31
C GLU A 7 25.53 -51.92 57.86
N LEU A 8 25.23 -51.11 56.86
CA LEU A 8 23.97 -51.05 56.14
C LEU A 8 23.76 -52.39 55.42
N LEU A 9 23.11 -53.35 56.07
CA LEU A 9 22.63 -54.60 55.46
C LEU A 9 21.57 -54.23 54.40
N LEU A 10 22.05 -53.87 53.22
CA LEU A 10 21.24 -53.76 52.02
C LEU A 10 20.71 -55.16 51.73
N ASP A 11 19.46 -55.39 52.09
CA ASP A 11 18.73 -56.58 51.67
C ASP A 11 18.79 -56.65 50.14
N PRO A 12 19.40 -57.71 49.54
CA PRO A 12 19.57 -57.81 48.09
C PRO A 12 18.23 -57.73 47.34
N GLN A 13 17.11 -58.03 48.01
CA GLN A 13 15.76 -57.88 47.50
C GLN A 13 15.36 -56.41 47.28
N ALA A 14 15.77 -55.49 48.16
CA ALA A 14 15.38 -54.08 48.12
C ALA A 14 16.04 -53.33 46.95
N GLU A 15 17.32 -53.61 46.68
CA GLU A 15 18.02 -53.05 45.52
C GLU A 15 17.46 -53.57 44.21
N LEU A 16 17.07 -54.85 44.14
CA LEU A 16 16.45 -55.41 42.95
C LEU A 16 15.10 -54.73 42.64
N ARG A 17 14.32 -54.41 43.68
CA ARG A 17 13.03 -53.71 43.55
C ARG A 17 13.21 -52.27 43.08
N LYS A 18 14.20 -51.56 43.64
CA LYS A 18 14.56 -50.19 43.26
C LYS A 18 15.02 -50.11 41.81
N ARG A 19 15.82 -51.07 41.34
CA ARG A 19 16.24 -51.16 39.93
C ARG A 19 15.06 -51.34 38.98
N ARG A 20 14.10 -52.21 39.30
CA ARG A 20 12.89 -52.38 38.47
C ARG A 20 12.00 -51.14 38.45
N LEU A 21 11.87 -50.45 39.58
CA LEU A 21 11.13 -49.18 39.64
C LEU A 21 11.80 -48.08 38.80
N LEU A 22 13.14 -48.01 38.80
CA LEU A 22 13.90 -47.07 37.96
C LEU A 22 13.81 -47.41 36.47
N GLU A 23 13.74 -48.69 36.10
CA GLU A 23 13.50 -49.08 34.70
C GLU A 23 12.08 -48.74 34.22
N LEU A 24 11.07 -48.90 35.09
CA LEU A 24 9.68 -48.52 34.79
C LEU A 24 9.49 -47.00 34.75
N ALA A 25 10.20 -46.27 35.61
CA ALA A 25 10.19 -44.81 35.66
C ALA A 25 11.01 -44.17 34.53
N ARG A 26 11.75 -44.96 33.74
CA ARG A 26 12.54 -44.43 32.62
C ARG A 26 11.56 -43.90 31.57
N PRO A 27 11.51 -42.58 31.34
CA PRO A 27 10.53 -42.01 30.42
C PRO A 27 10.80 -42.60 29.03
N LYS A 28 9.81 -43.31 28.46
CA LYS A 28 9.88 -43.73 27.07
C LYS A 28 10.03 -42.47 26.23
N LYS A 29 11.22 -42.27 25.67
CA LYS A 29 11.55 -41.18 24.76
C LYS A 29 10.61 -41.27 23.57
N GLN A 30 9.50 -40.54 23.62
CA GLN A 30 8.54 -40.49 22.52
C GLN A 30 9.28 -39.92 21.32
N ARG A 31 9.52 -40.76 20.30
CA ARG A 31 10.07 -40.30 19.02
C ARG A 31 9.09 -39.24 18.47
N PRO A 32 9.59 -38.10 17.96
CA PRO A 32 8.70 -37.07 17.41
C PRO A 32 7.85 -37.70 16.31
N ALA A 33 6.53 -37.56 16.44
CA ALA A 33 5.59 -38.10 15.46
C ALA A 33 5.94 -37.58 14.07
N ARG A 34 6.20 -38.49 13.13
CA ARG A 34 6.52 -38.15 11.73
C ARG A 34 5.27 -37.49 11.13
N ARG A 35 5.30 -36.18 10.86
CA ARG A 35 4.19 -35.47 10.21
C ARG A 35 3.86 -36.15 8.88
N THR A 36 2.60 -36.53 8.70
CA THR A 36 2.11 -37.11 7.42
C THR A 36 2.23 -36.07 6.30
N CYS A 37 2.34 -36.52 5.04
CA CYS A 37 2.46 -35.65 3.88
C CYS A 37 1.39 -34.55 3.87
N ARG A 38 0.14 -34.92 4.18
CA ARG A 38 -1.00 -34.00 4.32
C ARG A 38 -0.77 -32.91 5.36
N GLN A 39 -0.21 -33.23 6.54
CA GLN A 39 0.09 -32.24 7.57
C GLN A 39 1.21 -31.27 7.18
N ARG A 40 2.18 -31.75 6.39
CA ARG A 40 3.24 -30.89 5.85
C ARG A 40 2.67 -29.91 4.83
N VAL A 41 1.88 -30.41 3.87
CA VAL A 41 1.20 -29.58 2.87
C VAL A 41 0.33 -28.52 3.54
N TRP A 42 -0.46 -28.90 4.54
CA TRP A 42 -1.29 -27.98 5.30
C TRP A 42 -0.47 -26.89 6.02
N PHE A 43 0.61 -27.27 6.70
CA PHE A 43 1.49 -26.33 7.40
C PHE A 43 2.14 -25.33 6.43
N TYR A 44 2.66 -25.80 5.30
CA TYR A 44 3.27 -24.92 4.30
C TYR A 44 2.23 -24.03 3.61
N ALA A 45 1.03 -24.54 3.32
CA ALA A 45 -0.06 -23.75 2.75
C ALA A 45 -0.51 -22.63 3.69
N THR A 46 -0.75 -22.93 4.98
CA THR A 46 -1.08 -21.91 5.99
C THR A 46 0.00 -20.84 6.08
N SER A 47 1.28 -21.26 6.13
CA SER A 47 2.40 -20.32 6.20
C SER A 47 2.48 -19.43 4.95
N LEU A 48 2.27 -19.99 3.76
CA LEU A 48 2.29 -19.25 2.51
C LEU A 48 1.18 -18.21 2.47
N PHE A 49 -0.08 -18.61 2.69
CA PHE A 49 -1.22 -17.70 2.68
C PHE A 49 -1.12 -16.61 3.75
N ALA A 50 -0.60 -16.95 4.94
CA ALA A 50 -0.38 -15.97 5.99
C ALA A 50 0.66 -14.92 5.59
N MET A 51 1.80 -15.35 5.02
CA MET A 51 2.83 -14.41 4.56
C MET A 51 2.32 -13.54 3.40
N THR A 52 1.57 -14.11 2.45
CA THR A 52 0.95 -13.36 1.35
C THR A 52 -0.08 -12.35 1.85
N ALA A 53 -0.92 -12.72 2.83
CA ALA A 53 -1.91 -11.81 3.40
C ALA A 53 -1.25 -10.64 4.13
N VAL A 54 -0.22 -10.90 4.93
CA VAL A 54 0.52 -9.85 5.67
C VAL A 54 1.27 -8.93 4.71
N SER A 55 1.94 -9.47 3.69
CA SER A 55 2.66 -8.64 2.72
C SER A 55 1.70 -7.81 1.86
N ALA A 56 0.64 -8.40 1.31
CA ALA A 56 -0.36 -7.70 0.51
C ALA A 56 -1.08 -6.61 1.33
N GLY A 57 -1.45 -6.92 2.58
CA GLY A 57 -2.02 -5.95 3.51
C GLY A 57 -1.06 -4.81 3.84
N SER A 58 0.22 -5.11 4.07
CA SER A 58 1.24 -4.08 4.30
C SER A 58 1.48 -3.22 3.07
N SER A 59 1.46 -3.79 1.86
CA SER A 59 1.63 -3.03 0.62
C SER A 59 0.51 -2.01 0.42
N LEU A 60 -0.74 -2.35 0.75
CA LEU A 60 -1.88 -1.42 0.65
C LEU A 60 -1.68 -0.15 1.48
N LEU A 61 -1.05 -0.24 2.66
CA LEU A 61 -0.80 0.92 3.52
C LEU A 61 0.11 1.97 2.87
N PHE A 62 0.98 1.56 1.95
CA PHE A 62 1.88 2.47 1.24
C PHE A 62 1.36 2.82 -0.16
N LEU A 63 0.80 1.84 -0.88
CA LEU A 63 0.31 2.06 -2.25
C LEU A 63 -0.90 2.99 -2.28
N VAL A 64 -1.78 2.94 -1.27
CA VAL A 64 -2.99 3.78 -1.25
C VAL A 64 -2.62 5.28 -1.16
N PRO A 65 -1.87 5.75 -0.16
CA PRO A 65 -1.51 7.18 -0.08
C PRO A 65 -0.62 7.66 -1.23
N LEU A 66 0.24 6.79 -1.78
CA LEU A 66 1.22 7.17 -2.81
C LEU A 66 0.65 7.19 -4.23
N TYR A 67 -0.23 6.26 -4.58
CA TYR A 67 -0.70 6.09 -5.97
C TYR A 67 -2.22 6.23 -6.11
N VAL A 68 -2.98 5.64 -5.19
CA VAL A 68 -4.44 5.56 -5.31
C VAL A 68 -5.09 6.90 -4.96
N ASP A 69 -4.65 7.54 -3.88
CA ASP A 69 -5.20 8.84 -3.46
C ASP A 69 -4.99 9.93 -4.54
N PRO A 70 -3.79 10.10 -5.14
CA PRO A 70 -3.61 11.00 -6.29
C PRO A 70 -4.49 10.62 -7.49
N ALA A 71 -4.63 9.33 -7.83
CA ALA A 71 -5.41 8.89 -8.98
C ALA A 71 -6.92 9.17 -8.80
N ILE A 72 -7.47 8.85 -7.63
CA ILE A 72 -8.86 9.16 -7.28
C ILE A 72 -9.08 10.67 -7.29
N SER A 73 -8.18 11.45 -6.70
CA SER A 73 -8.28 12.92 -6.70
C SER A 73 -8.28 13.49 -8.12
N THR A 74 -7.48 12.92 -9.02
CA THR A 74 -7.43 13.33 -10.43
C THR A 74 -8.72 12.98 -11.17
N LEU A 75 -9.31 11.80 -10.92
CA LEU A 75 -10.60 11.42 -11.50
C LEU A 75 -11.75 12.27 -10.95
N ALA A 76 -11.75 12.55 -9.65
CA ALA A 76 -12.79 13.33 -8.99
C ALA A 76 -12.80 14.78 -9.48
N ALA A 77 -11.63 15.35 -9.78
CA ALA A 77 -11.51 16.67 -10.38
C ALA A 77 -12.09 16.76 -11.81
N ASP A 78 -12.44 15.64 -12.44
CA ASP A 78 -13.14 15.58 -13.74
C ASP A 78 -12.50 16.44 -14.84
N PHE A 79 -11.27 16.10 -15.21
CA PHE A 79 -10.57 16.75 -16.31
C PHE A 79 -11.18 16.37 -17.66
N THR A 80 -11.21 17.34 -18.58
CA THR A 80 -11.62 17.09 -19.97
C THR A 80 -10.64 16.13 -20.65
N PRO A 81 -11.11 15.14 -21.44
CA PRO A 81 -10.22 14.23 -22.17
C PRO A 81 -9.63 14.85 -23.45
N GLN A 82 -10.20 15.96 -23.91
CA GLN A 82 -9.77 16.68 -25.10
C GLN A 82 -8.94 17.90 -24.67
N PRO A 83 -7.71 18.06 -25.16
CA PRO A 83 -6.88 19.19 -24.77
C PRO A 83 -7.39 20.49 -25.37
N VAL A 84 -7.27 21.58 -24.61
CA VAL A 84 -7.41 22.96 -25.08
C VAL A 84 -6.04 23.60 -25.18
N THR A 85 -5.95 24.79 -25.79
CA THR A 85 -4.68 25.54 -25.83
C THR A 85 -4.58 26.45 -24.61
N CYS A 86 -3.59 26.20 -23.76
CA CYS A 86 -3.20 27.11 -22.69
C CYS A 86 -2.10 28.06 -23.18
N VAL A 87 -2.14 29.29 -22.66
CA VAL A 87 -1.11 30.31 -22.83
C VAL A 87 -0.59 30.72 -21.46
N THR A 88 0.71 30.65 -21.24
CA THR A 88 1.30 31.12 -19.97
C THR A 88 1.14 32.62 -19.84
N ALA A 89 0.43 33.04 -18.80
CA ALA A 89 0.19 34.44 -18.48
C ALA A 89 1.36 35.02 -17.69
N ARG A 90 1.85 34.30 -16.68
CA ARG A 90 3.01 34.69 -15.87
C ARG A 90 3.61 33.52 -15.11
N ARG A 91 4.84 33.70 -14.66
CA ARG A 91 5.54 32.80 -13.73
C ARG A 91 6.07 33.58 -12.54
N ASP A 92 5.74 33.11 -11.34
CA ASP A 92 6.28 33.63 -10.08
C ASP A 92 7.13 32.56 -9.38
N ASP A 93 8.39 32.88 -9.07
CA ASP A 93 9.22 32.05 -8.19
C ASP A 93 9.19 32.60 -6.76
N ARG A 94 8.66 31.84 -5.82
CA ARG A 94 8.51 32.23 -4.41
C ARG A 94 9.43 31.41 -3.52
N ARG A 95 9.80 31.98 -2.37
CA ARG A 95 10.58 31.32 -1.33
C ARG A 95 9.96 31.52 0.06
N GLY A 96 10.20 30.55 0.93
CA GLY A 96 9.69 30.49 2.30
C GLY A 96 8.47 29.60 2.45
N ILE A 97 8.38 28.95 3.61
CA ILE A 97 7.35 27.94 3.90
C ILE A 97 5.91 28.47 3.82
N ASN A 98 5.69 29.73 4.25
CA ASN A 98 4.35 30.34 4.26
C ASN A 98 3.88 30.82 2.87
N ASN A 99 4.83 31.07 1.95
CA ASN A 99 4.51 31.55 0.61
C ASN A 99 4.32 30.40 -0.40
N CYS A 100 4.73 29.19 -0.03
CA CYS A 100 4.71 28.00 -0.86
C CYS A 100 3.66 26.99 -0.40
N THR A 101 2.39 27.40 -0.42
CA THR A 101 1.26 26.50 -0.15
C THR A 101 1.02 25.50 -1.28
N TRP A 102 1.44 25.84 -2.50
CA TRP A 102 1.37 24.98 -3.68
C TRP A 102 2.59 25.24 -4.59
N SER A 103 2.76 24.41 -5.64
CA SER A 103 3.72 24.64 -6.71
C SER A 103 3.23 23.96 -7.98
N SER A 104 3.53 24.54 -9.14
CA SER A 104 3.22 23.94 -10.44
C SER A 104 3.98 22.62 -10.64
N CYS A 105 5.23 22.58 -10.18
CA CYS A 105 6.04 21.37 -10.13
C CYS A 105 6.95 21.41 -8.90
N ARG A 106 7.08 20.28 -8.22
CA ARG A 106 8.04 20.06 -7.14
C ARG A 106 8.64 18.66 -7.22
N GLU A 107 9.92 18.55 -6.91
CA GLU A 107 10.58 17.25 -6.76
C GLU A 107 10.22 16.63 -5.40
N GLY A 108 9.58 15.48 -5.47
CA GLY A 108 9.13 14.70 -4.32
C GLY A 108 7.84 15.19 -3.67
N CYS A 109 6.92 14.28 -3.40
CA CYS A 109 5.61 14.60 -2.82
C CYS A 109 5.60 14.65 -1.28
N THR A 110 6.64 14.12 -0.62
CA THR A 110 6.74 14.01 0.84
C THR A 110 7.80 14.93 1.47
N SER A 111 8.60 15.62 0.67
CA SER A 111 9.58 16.62 1.12
C SER A 111 8.92 17.89 1.68
N ASP A 112 9.66 18.74 2.37
CA ASP A 112 9.21 20.12 2.64
C ASP A 112 9.61 21.03 1.47
N MET A 113 8.79 22.05 1.20
CA MET A 113 9.04 23.01 0.11
C MET A 113 9.36 24.39 0.66
N TYR A 114 10.57 24.87 0.37
CA TYR A 114 11.01 26.23 0.69
C TYR A 114 11.15 27.13 -0.54
N SER A 115 11.09 26.56 -1.74
CA SER A 115 11.09 27.28 -3.01
C SER A 115 10.07 26.64 -3.94
N CYS A 116 9.16 27.44 -4.47
CA CYS A 116 8.07 26.99 -5.33
C CYS A 116 7.96 27.89 -6.55
N THR A 117 7.48 27.30 -7.66
CA THR A 117 7.25 28.00 -8.91
C THR A 117 5.76 27.96 -9.19
N HIS A 118 5.14 29.12 -9.30
CA HIS A 118 3.73 29.29 -9.63
C HIS A 118 3.62 29.70 -11.10
N ILE A 119 3.05 28.83 -11.92
CA ILE A 119 2.79 29.09 -13.34
C ILE A 119 1.30 29.30 -13.50
N PHE A 120 0.94 30.49 -13.98
CA PHE A 120 -0.43 30.86 -14.26
C PHE A 120 -0.64 30.87 -15.77
N VAL A 121 -1.74 30.29 -16.22
CA VAL A 121 -2.09 30.16 -17.63
C VAL A 121 -3.51 30.61 -17.88
N SER A 122 -3.76 31.17 -19.06
CA SER A 122 -5.09 31.45 -19.57
C SER A 122 -5.43 30.45 -20.67
N TYR A 123 -6.69 30.06 -20.75
CA TYR A 123 -7.18 29.17 -21.79
C TYR A 123 -8.61 29.55 -22.17
N HIS A 124 -9.01 29.13 -23.37
CA HIS A 124 -10.38 29.22 -23.86
C HIS A 124 -11.01 27.84 -23.82
N ALA A 125 -12.13 27.71 -23.09
CA ALA A 125 -12.85 26.45 -22.98
C ALA A 125 -13.71 26.15 -24.21
N HIS A 126 -13.98 27.15 -25.07
CA HIS A 126 -14.85 27.03 -26.23
C HIS A 126 -14.09 27.18 -27.55
N ASN A 127 -14.24 26.20 -28.46
CA ASN A 127 -14.19 26.48 -29.88
C ASN A 127 -15.50 27.20 -30.21
N LEU A 128 -15.44 28.52 -30.37
CA LEU A 128 -16.59 29.35 -30.74
C LEU A 128 -17.29 28.75 -31.97
N THR A 129 -18.43 28.11 -31.76
CA THR A 129 -19.48 28.09 -32.78
C THR A 129 -19.87 29.54 -33.01
N LEU A 130 -19.75 29.97 -34.26
CA LEU A 130 -20.19 31.25 -34.80
C LEU A 130 -21.51 31.69 -34.14
N ASP A 131 -21.43 32.57 -33.15
CA ASP A 131 -22.35 33.69 -32.94
C ASP A 131 -21.95 34.43 -31.65
N SER A 132 -21.66 35.72 -31.82
CA SER A 132 -21.38 36.75 -30.81
C SER A 132 -19.89 37.00 -30.49
N PRO A 133 -19.31 38.11 -31.00
CA PRO A 133 -18.03 38.62 -30.54
C PRO A 133 -18.25 39.39 -29.23
N SER A 134 -18.45 38.68 -28.12
CA SER A 134 -18.31 39.28 -26.79
C SER A 134 -16.91 38.98 -26.27
N SER A 135 -16.12 40.04 -26.14
CA SER A 135 -14.74 40.13 -25.68
C SER A 135 -14.53 39.72 -24.21
N SER A 136 -15.06 38.56 -23.79
CA SER A 136 -15.03 38.08 -22.40
C SER A 136 -15.09 36.55 -22.30
N ASP A 137 -14.28 35.84 -23.10
CA ASP A 137 -14.14 34.37 -23.06
C ASP A 137 -12.76 33.93 -22.54
N PHE A 138 -12.03 34.82 -21.85
CA PHE A 138 -10.84 34.43 -21.10
C PHE A 138 -11.28 33.93 -19.73
N THR A 139 -11.03 32.67 -19.43
CA THR A 139 -11.12 32.18 -18.07
C THR A 139 -10.11 32.93 -17.19
N GLU A 140 -10.52 33.35 -16.00
CA GLU A 140 -9.61 33.92 -14.99
C GLU A 140 -8.41 32.99 -14.80
N GLU A 141 -7.21 33.58 -14.70
CA GLU A 141 -5.91 32.88 -14.72
C GLU A 141 -5.93 31.60 -13.89
N ALA A 142 -5.71 30.46 -14.56
CA ALA A 142 -5.69 29.15 -13.95
C ALA A 142 -4.28 28.74 -13.55
N VAL A 143 -4.18 27.92 -12.52
CA VAL A 143 -2.94 27.34 -12.04
C VAL A 143 -2.59 26.13 -12.88
N LEU A 144 -1.40 26.15 -13.49
CA LEU A 144 -0.85 24.99 -14.18
C LEU A 144 -0.17 24.06 -13.18
N LEU A 145 -0.53 22.78 -13.21
CA LEU A 145 0.08 21.75 -12.39
C LEU A 145 0.63 20.62 -13.28
N VAL A 146 1.78 20.06 -12.90
CA VAL A 146 2.31 18.83 -13.53
C VAL A 146 1.36 17.63 -13.31
N ASN A 147 0.69 17.60 -12.15
CA ASN A 147 -0.40 16.70 -11.80
C ASN A 147 -1.24 17.31 -10.67
N ILE A 148 -2.34 16.66 -10.26
CA ILE A 148 -3.23 17.19 -9.21
C ILE A 148 -2.53 17.48 -7.87
N LYS A 149 -1.37 16.87 -7.59
CA LYS A 149 -0.57 17.11 -6.38
C LYS A 149 0.54 18.15 -6.59
N GLY A 150 0.89 18.49 -7.83
CA GLY A 150 1.95 19.42 -8.17
C GLY A 150 3.37 18.89 -7.91
N CYS A 151 3.56 17.57 -7.83
CA CYS A 151 4.86 16.97 -7.48
C CYS A 151 5.20 15.76 -8.34
N GLY A 152 6.49 15.47 -8.56
CA GLY A 152 6.93 14.30 -9.33
C GLY A 152 8.35 13.88 -9.01
N TYR A 153 8.80 12.78 -9.62
CA TYR A 153 10.12 12.19 -9.42
C TYR A 153 10.82 11.94 -10.77
N PRO A 154 12.14 12.16 -10.89
CA PRO A 154 12.90 11.76 -12.07
C PRO A 154 12.93 10.23 -12.26
N PRO A 155 12.98 9.71 -13.51
CA PRO A 155 13.11 10.44 -14.77
C PRO A 155 11.78 10.93 -15.37
N GLU A 156 10.64 10.52 -14.82
CA GLU A 156 9.32 10.83 -15.38
C GLU A 156 9.00 12.33 -15.32
N VAL A 157 9.36 12.97 -14.21
CA VAL A 157 9.14 14.40 -13.99
C VAL A 157 10.44 15.06 -13.56
N ARG A 158 10.94 15.98 -14.38
CA ARG A 158 12.05 16.90 -14.03
C ARG A 158 11.50 18.31 -13.98
N CYS A 159 11.43 18.90 -12.78
CA CYS A 159 10.80 20.21 -12.62
C CYS A 159 11.58 21.35 -13.26
N ALA A 160 12.90 21.21 -13.42
CA ALA A 160 13.71 22.15 -14.18
C ALA A 160 13.22 22.27 -15.64
N ASP A 161 12.97 21.14 -16.31
CA ASP A 161 12.47 21.15 -17.68
C ASP A 161 11.02 21.65 -17.75
N PHE A 162 10.18 21.22 -16.80
CA PHE A 162 8.78 21.64 -16.74
C PHE A 162 8.67 23.16 -16.64
N ASN A 163 9.44 23.76 -15.73
CA ASN A 163 9.44 25.21 -15.52
C ASN A 163 10.06 25.97 -16.70
N ALA A 164 10.98 25.34 -17.44
CA ALA A 164 11.54 25.93 -18.67
C ALA A 164 10.55 25.86 -19.84
N LEU A 165 9.87 24.73 -20.05
CA LEU A 165 8.92 24.57 -21.16
C LEU A 165 7.64 25.37 -20.97
N TYR A 166 7.08 25.35 -19.77
CA TYR A 166 5.75 25.89 -19.50
C TYR A 166 5.76 27.24 -18.77
N GLY A 167 6.91 27.63 -18.21
CA GLY A 167 7.03 28.84 -17.41
C GLY A 167 7.40 30.11 -18.20
N GLU A 168 7.67 30.01 -19.51
CA GLU A 168 7.91 31.17 -20.37
C GLU A 168 6.61 31.92 -20.68
N GLU A 169 6.57 33.23 -20.45
CA GLU A 169 5.39 34.05 -20.72
C GLU A 169 5.03 34.02 -22.21
N GLY A 170 3.76 33.76 -22.51
CA GLY A 170 3.27 33.58 -23.88
C GLY A 170 3.48 32.18 -24.47
N ALA A 171 4.12 31.25 -23.74
CA ALA A 171 4.24 29.86 -24.18
C ALA A 171 2.86 29.23 -24.41
N ARG A 172 2.70 28.50 -25.52
CA ARG A 172 1.44 27.88 -25.93
C ARG A 172 1.58 26.37 -25.98
N PHE A 173 0.70 25.65 -25.31
CA PHE A 173 0.75 24.19 -25.24
C PHE A 173 -0.64 23.58 -24.99
N PRO A 174 -0.84 22.30 -25.38
CA PRO A 174 -2.05 21.58 -25.04
C PRO A 174 -2.13 21.37 -23.53
N CYS A 175 -3.30 21.60 -22.95
CA CYS A 175 -3.57 21.42 -21.54
C CYS A 175 -4.99 20.89 -21.32
N TYR A 176 -5.23 20.32 -20.14
CA TYR A 176 -6.49 19.73 -19.75
C TYR A 176 -7.02 20.47 -18.53
N TYR A 177 -8.19 21.08 -18.66
CA TYR A 177 -8.83 21.81 -17.57
C TYR A 177 -9.84 20.94 -16.84
N SER A 178 -10.00 21.19 -15.55
CA SER A 178 -11.01 20.54 -14.72
C SER A 178 -12.39 21.15 -14.97
N ARG A 179 -13.39 20.30 -15.21
CA ARG A 179 -14.79 20.74 -15.35
C ARG A 179 -15.40 21.13 -14.01
N GLN A 180 -14.90 20.53 -12.92
CA GLN A 180 -15.36 20.81 -11.56
C GLN A 180 -14.75 22.11 -11.01
N ASN A 181 -13.48 22.40 -11.31
CA ASN A 181 -12.79 23.61 -10.89
C ASN A 181 -11.98 24.21 -12.05
N ARG A 182 -12.47 25.31 -12.64
CA ARG A 182 -11.83 25.94 -13.80
C ARG A 182 -10.49 26.63 -13.50
N THR A 183 -10.12 26.79 -12.23
CA THR A 183 -8.85 27.42 -11.83
C THR A 183 -7.66 26.47 -11.84
N ILE A 184 -7.85 25.19 -12.18
CA ILE A 184 -6.76 24.21 -12.26
C ILE A 184 -6.68 23.59 -13.65
N VAL A 185 -5.45 23.46 -14.15
CA VAL A 185 -5.17 22.80 -15.43
C VAL A 185 -3.91 21.94 -15.34
N MET A 186 -3.87 20.89 -16.16
CA MET A 186 -2.77 19.93 -16.21
C MET A 186 -2.19 19.83 -17.61
N THR A 187 -0.89 19.58 -17.74
CA THR A 187 -0.21 19.41 -19.04
C THR A 187 -0.52 18.07 -19.69
N SER A 188 -0.78 17.04 -18.89
CA SER A 188 -1.13 15.70 -19.37
C SER A 188 -2.21 15.09 -18.48
N TYR A 189 -3.26 14.58 -19.11
CA TYR A 189 -4.31 13.84 -18.45
C TYR A 189 -4.70 12.64 -19.31
N ASP A 190 -4.75 11.47 -18.70
CA ASP A 190 -5.12 10.22 -19.34
C ASP A 190 -5.96 9.43 -18.33
N ARG A 191 -7.27 9.36 -18.59
CA ARG A 191 -8.22 8.72 -17.69
C ARG A 191 -7.95 7.22 -17.54
N ASP A 192 -7.56 6.57 -18.62
CA ASP A 192 -7.40 5.11 -18.63
C ASP A 192 -6.20 4.68 -17.81
N LYS A 193 -5.10 5.45 -17.87
CA LYS A 193 -3.93 5.25 -16.99
C LYS A 193 -4.28 5.40 -15.51
N GLN A 194 -5.09 6.40 -15.15
CA GLN A 194 -5.48 6.59 -13.75
C GLN A 194 -6.37 5.44 -13.25
N VAL A 195 -7.24 4.91 -14.11
CA VAL A 195 -8.05 3.72 -13.78
C VAL A 195 -7.17 2.48 -13.64
N GLU A 196 -6.19 2.29 -14.53
CA GLU A 196 -5.23 1.18 -14.44
C GLU A 196 -4.45 1.22 -13.12
N VAL A 197 -3.98 2.40 -12.69
CA VAL A 197 -3.32 2.61 -11.41
C VAL A 197 -4.22 2.16 -10.25
N ILE A 198 -5.50 2.55 -10.24
CA ILE A 198 -6.44 2.13 -9.20
C ILE A 198 -6.65 0.61 -9.20
N ILE A 199 -6.81 0.00 -10.38
CA ILE A 199 -7.00 -1.46 -10.47
C ILE A 199 -5.76 -2.20 -9.97
N ASN A 200 -4.57 -1.82 -10.44
CA ASN A 200 -3.35 -2.55 -10.15
C ASN A 200 -2.86 -2.38 -8.71
N TYR A 201 -2.97 -1.16 -8.15
CA TYR A 201 -2.41 -0.84 -6.84
C TYR A 201 -3.41 -0.90 -5.68
N PHE A 202 -4.71 -0.85 -5.95
CA PHE A 202 -5.75 -1.02 -4.93
C PHE A 202 -6.53 -2.32 -5.11
N ALA A 203 -7.19 -2.51 -6.26
CA ALA A 203 -8.13 -3.63 -6.42
C ALA A 203 -7.43 -5.00 -6.35
N ILE A 204 -6.29 -5.18 -7.03
CA ILE A 204 -5.57 -6.46 -7.03
C ILE A 204 -5.05 -6.83 -5.62
N PRO A 205 -4.26 -5.99 -4.91
CA PRO A 205 -3.78 -6.34 -3.57
C PRO A 205 -4.92 -6.49 -2.56
N PHE A 206 -6.01 -5.73 -2.70
CA PHE A 206 -7.19 -5.87 -1.87
C PHE A 206 -7.87 -7.24 -2.06
N VAL A 207 -8.12 -7.66 -3.31
CA VAL A 207 -8.71 -8.97 -3.62
C VAL A 207 -7.81 -10.10 -3.14
N VAL A 208 -6.49 -10.00 -3.36
CA VAL A 208 -5.53 -11.01 -2.86
C VAL A 208 -5.58 -11.11 -1.34
N THR A 209 -5.60 -9.99 -0.63
CA THR A 209 -5.70 -9.96 0.84
C THR A 209 -7.02 -10.58 1.32
N LEU A 210 -8.14 -10.24 0.68
CA LEU A 210 -9.45 -10.77 1.00
C LEU A 210 -9.53 -12.29 0.77
N VAL A 211 -9.10 -12.76 -0.40
CA VAL A 211 -9.14 -14.19 -0.75
C VAL A 211 -8.23 -15.01 0.16
N THR A 212 -7.00 -14.55 0.41
CA THR A 212 -6.08 -15.25 1.32
C THR A 212 -6.59 -15.28 2.76
N SER A 213 -7.23 -14.20 3.23
CA SER A 213 -7.90 -14.15 4.53
C SER A 213 -9.07 -15.15 4.61
N VAL A 214 -9.96 -15.19 3.60
CA VAL A 214 -11.09 -16.13 3.55
C VAL A 214 -10.60 -17.58 3.54
N VAL A 215 -9.57 -17.90 2.75
CA VAL A 215 -8.98 -19.25 2.71
C VAL A 215 -8.43 -19.67 4.07
N LEU A 216 -7.69 -18.79 4.75
CA LEU A 216 -7.20 -19.04 6.11
C LEU A 216 -8.34 -19.24 7.10
N CYS A 217 -9.39 -18.41 7.01
CA CYS A 217 -10.59 -18.54 7.83
C CYS A 217 -11.26 -19.90 7.62
N VAL A 218 -11.54 -20.32 6.38
CA VAL A 218 -12.17 -21.62 6.09
C VAL A 218 -11.31 -22.77 6.58
N MET A 219 -10.00 -22.75 6.26
CA MET A 219 -9.06 -23.78 6.74
C MET A 219 -9.14 -23.92 8.27
N HIS A 220 -9.04 -22.83 9.02
CA HIS A 220 -8.98 -22.88 10.48
C HIS A 220 -10.36 -22.99 11.17
N CYS A 221 -11.45 -22.55 10.55
CA CYS A 221 -12.82 -22.72 11.04
C CYS A 221 -13.27 -24.19 10.92
N ASP A 222 -12.95 -24.88 9.82
CA ASP A 222 -13.26 -26.31 9.65
C ASP A 222 -12.52 -27.21 10.66
N CYS A 223 -11.38 -26.73 11.18
CA CYS A 223 -10.68 -27.40 12.29
C CYS A 223 -11.38 -27.25 13.65
N ARG A 224 -12.15 -26.19 13.92
CA ARG A 224 -12.90 -26.08 15.20
C ARG A 224 -14.08 -27.06 15.25
N ASN A 225 -14.65 -27.43 14.11
CA ASN A 225 -15.80 -28.32 14.02
C ASN A 225 -15.43 -29.83 13.96
N THR A 226 -14.14 -30.17 13.89
CA THR A 226 -13.64 -31.57 13.82
C THR A 226 -12.89 -32.02 15.09
N ALA A 227 -13.29 -31.52 16.26
CA ALA A 227 -12.91 -32.15 17.54
C ALA A 227 -14.03 -33.09 18.02
N PRO A 228 -14.02 -34.40 17.71
CA PRO A 228 -14.83 -35.34 18.45
C PRO A 228 -14.27 -35.50 19.88
N PRO A 229 -15.11 -35.80 20.88
CA PRO A 229 -14.72 -35.86 22.28
C PRO A 229 -13.71 -36.99 22.47
N ARG A 230 -12.62 -36.75 23.21
CA ARG A 230 -11.85 -37.85 23.82
C ARG A 230 -12.68 -38.42 24.97
N SER A 231 -13.74 -39.15 24.65
CA SER A 231 -14.32 -40.13 25.57
C SER A 231 -13.82 -41.51 25.19
N PHE A 232 -12.81 -41.99 25.92
CA PHE A 232 -12.75 -43.41 26.24
C PHE A 232 -12.78 -43.56 27.77
N ARG A 233 -14.02 -43.68 28.26
CA ARG A 233 -14.47 -44.50 29.40
C ARG A 233 -13.86 -45.92 29.23
N ARG A 234 -13.33 -46.66 30.22
CA ARG A 234 -13.89 -47.24 31.46
C ARG A 234 -12.72 -47.95 32.19
N HIS A 235 -12.56 -47.77 33.50
CA HIS A 235 -12.91 -48.74 34.57
C HIS A 235 -12.41 -50.18 34.38
N ALA A 236 -11.36 -50.55 35.12
CA ALA A 236 -11.35 -51.62 36.11
C ALA A 236 -10.04 -51.53 36.91
#